data_AF-A0A3N5RRX1-F1
#
_entry.id   AF-A0A3N5RRX1-F1
#
_cell.length_a   1.000
_cell.length_b   1.000
_cell.length_c   1.000
_cell.angle_alpha   90.00
_cell.angle_beta   90.00
_cell.angle_gamma   90.00
#
_symmetry.space_group_name_H-M   'P 1'
#
loop_
_entity.id
_entity.type
_entity.pdbx_description
1 polymer ?
#
loop_
_entity_poly.entity_id
_entity_poly.type
_entity_poly.pdbx_seq_one_letter_code
_entity_poly.pdbx_strand_id
1 'polypeptide(L)' 'CYGHAGADMISLASILRIPVAMHNVPGEALFRPSAWDMFGTADTEGADFRACAALGPMYGKY' A
#
# COMPACT_ATOMS: atom_id res chain seq x y z
N CYS A 1 -0.27 4.41 -19.21
CA CYS A 1 1.01 4.98 -18.72
C CYS A 1 2.15 4.47 -19.59
N TYR A 2 3.08 5.36 -19.95
CA TYR A 2 4.35 4.99 -20.56
C TYR A 2 5.42 5.09 -19.46
N GLY A 3 6.28 4.08 -19.31
CA GLY A 3 7.28 3.98 -18.23
C GLY A 3 6.85 3.14 -17.01
N HIS A 4 7.82 2.79 -16.16
CA HIS A 4 7.63 1.95 -14.97
C HIS A 4 7.14 2.78 -13.76
N ALA A 5 5.85 3.11 -13.73
CA ALA A 5 5.22 3.90 -12.66
C ALA A 5 4.61 3.05 -11.52
N GLY A 6 5.04 1.79 -11.36
CA GLY A 6 4.44 0.87 -10.39
C GLY A 6 4.63 1.31 -8.93
N ALA A 7 5.81 1.80 -8.58
CA ALA A 7 6.11 2.30 -7.23
C ALA A 7 5.25 3.51 -6.85
N ASP A 8 5.04 4.43 -7.79
CA ASP A 8 4.21 5.62 -7.58
C ASP A 8 2.74 5.23 -7.37
N MET A 9 2.25 4.25 -8.13
CA MET A 9 0.89 3.74 -7.96
C MET A 9 0.69 3.04 -6.62
N ILE A 10 1.68 2.28 -6.14
CA ILE A 10 1.62 1.65 -4.81
C ILE A 10 1.65 2.71 -3.70
N SER A 11 2.49 3.73 -3.84
CA SER A 11 2.56 4.85 -2.91
C SER A 11 1.22 5.58 -2.83
N LEU A 12 0.61 5.87 -3.98
CA LEU A 12 -0.72 6.48 -4.07
C LEU A 12 -1.81 5.59 -3.46
N ALA A 13 -1.79 4.29 -3.76
CA ALA A 13 -2.75 3.33 -3.21
C ALA A 13 -2.68 3.28 -1.67
N SER A 14 -1.48 3.35 -1.09
CA SER A 14 -1.29 3.36 0.36
C SER A 14 -1.89 4.62 1.02
N ILE A 15 -1.77 5.80 0.38
CA ILE A 15 -2.38 7.05 0.86
C ILE A 15 -3.92 6.93 0.86
N LEU A 16 -4.47 6.35 -0.20
CA LEU A 16 -5.91 6.14 -0.34
C LEU A 16 -6.44 4.95 0.47
N ARG A 17 -5.56 4.17 1.09
CA ARG A 17 -5.88 2.94 1.85
C ARG A 17 -6.59 1.91 0.99
N ILE A 18 -6.09 1.74 -0.24
CA ILE A 18 -6.53 0.71 -1.18
C ILE A 18 -5.47 -0.41 -1.16
N PRO A 19 -5.81 -1.64 -0.75
CA PRO A 19 -4.83 -2.72 -0.69
C PRO A 19 -4.42 -3.16 -2.10
N VAL A 20 -3.11 -3.32 -2.32
CA VAL A 20 -2.56 -3.82 -3.58
C VAL A 20 -2.44 -5.34 -3.52
N ALA A 21 -3.34 -6.04 -4.21
CA ALA A 21 -3.40 -7.50 -4.19
C ALA A 21 -2.36 -8.20 -5.10
N MET A 22 -1.76 -7.47 -6.04
CA MET A 22 -0.74 -8.01 -6.95
C MET A 22 0.12 -6.86 -7.51
N HIS A 23 1.43 -6.99 -7.43
CA HIS A 23 2.39 -6.15 -8.15
C HIS A 23 3.69 -6.93 -8.43
N ASN A 24 4.47 -6.50 -9.41
CA ASN A 24 5.80 -7.03 -9.72
C ASN A 24 6.92 -5.99 -9.47
N VAL A 25 6.61 -4.93 -8.72
CA VAL A 25 7.57 -3.89 -8.32
C VAL A 25 8.58 -4.46 -7.31
N PRO A 26 9.89 -4.16 -7.45
CA PRO A 26 10.91 -4.58 -6.48
C PRO A 26 10.60 -4.07 -5.06
N GLY A 27 10.95 -4.88 -4.05
CA GLY A 27 10.66 -4.56 -2.64
C GLY A 27 11.31 -3.25 -2.18
N GLU A 28 12.52 -2.94 -2.66
CA GLU A 28 13.23 -1.69 -2.35
C GLU A 28 12.53 -0.43 -2.89
N ALA A 29 11.65 -0.56 -3.88
CA ALA A 29 10.90 0.55 -4.46
C ALA A 29 9.51 0.72 -3.81
N LEU A 30 9.14 -0.12 -2.84
CA LEU A 30 7.91 0.00 -2.10
C LEU A 30 8.03 1.14 -1.08
N PHE A 31 7.27 2.20 -1.32
CA PHE A 31 7.20 3.34 -0.41
C PHE A 31 5.76 3.49 0.12
N ARG A 32 5.62 3.42 1.44
CA ARG A 32 4.35 3.51 2.17
C ARG A 32 4.53 4.33 3.46
N PRO A 33 3.45 4.83 4.09
CA PRO A 33 3.56 5.50 5.38
C PRO A 33 4.14 4.56 6.44
N SER A 34 4.98 5.09 7.33
CA SER A 34 5.66 4.32 8.39
C SER A 34 4.71 3.55 9.33
N ALA A 35 3.44 3.92 9.36
CA ALA A 35 2.41 3.17 10.07
C ALA A 35 2.25 1.73 9.55
N TRP A 36 2.51 1.46 8.26
CA TRP A 36 2.39 0.12 7.66
C TRP A 36 3.40 -0.87 8.26
N ASP A 37 4.58 -0.40 8.68
CA ASP A 37 5.61 -1.24 9.29
C ASP A 37 5.14 -1.87 10.61
N MET A 38 4.21 -1.21 11.31
CA MET A 38 3.62 -1.72 12.55
C MET A 38 2.63 -2.86 12.30
N PHE A 39 2.10 -3.00 11.08
CA PHE A 39 1.20 -4.10 10.69
C PHE A 39 1.95 -5.33 10.18
N GLY A 40 3.27 -5.25 10.00
CA GLY A 40 4.14 -6.37 9.64
C GLY A 40 5.21 -5.96 8.64
N THR A 41 6.43 -6.46 8.84
CA THR A 41 7.61 -6.10 8.03
C THR A 41 8.08 -7.22 7.10
N ALA A 42 7.73 -8.48 7.39
CA ALA A 42 8.15 -9.64 6.60
C ALA A 42 7.19 -9.96 5.43
N ASP A 43 5.92 -9.60 5.57
CA ASP A 43 4.88 -9.81 4.55
C ASP A 43 4.24 -8.47 4.21
N THR A 44 4.78 -7.82 3.17
CA THR A 44 4.37 -6.49 2.71
C THR A 44 2.96 -6.47 2.13
N GLU A 45 2.47 -7.60 1.61
CA GLU A 45 1.11 -7.72 1.10
C GLU A 45 0.14 -7.85 2.28
N GLY A 46 0.39 -8.77 3.20
CA GLY A 46 -0.44 -8.94 4.38
C GLY A 46 -0.49 -7.68 5.26
N ALA A 47 0.64 -6.96 5.37
CA ALA A 47 0.68 -5.68 6.08
C ALA A 47 -0.22 -4.62 5.42
N ASP A 48 -0.27 -4.59 4.09
CA ASP A 48 -1.12 -3.66 3.33
C ASP A 48 -2.60 -3.92 3.56
N PHE A 49 -3.01 -5.20 3.53
CA PHE A 49 -4.38 -5.59 3.85
C PHE A 49 -4.77 -5.24 5.29
N ARG A 50 -3.90 -5.52 6.27
CA ARG A 50 -4.15 -5.21 7.68
C ARG A 50 -4.23 -3.71 7.93
N ALA A 51 -3.33 -2.93 7.35
CA ALA A 51 -3.31 -1.47 7.48
C ALA A 51 -4.54 -0.82 6.82
N CYS A 52 -4.90 -1.21 5.59
CA CYS A 52 -6.08 -0.69 4.90
C CYS A 52 -7.38 -1.06 5.62
N ALA A 53 -7.49 -2.28 6.16
CA ALA A 53 -8.65 -2.70 6.93
C ALA A 53 -8.78 -1.94 8.27
N ALA A 54 -7.65 -1.67 8.96
CA ALA A 54 -7.65 -0.96 10.23
C ALA A 54 -7.89 0.55 10.08
N LEU A 55 -7.33 1.19 9.06
CA LEU A 55 -7.40 2.64 8.86
C LEU A 55 -8.63 3.09 8.06
N GLY A 56 -9.32 2.16 7.37
CA GLY A 56 -10.53 2.43 6.61
C GLY A 56 -10.33 3.42 5.44
N PRO A 57 -11.41 3.78 4.71
CA PRO A 57 -11.30 4.74 3.61
C PRO A 57 -10.97 6.16 4.12
N MET A 58 -10.31 6.96 3.27
CA MET A 58 -9.96 8.35 3.62
C MET A 58 -11.16 9.27 3.78
N TYR A 59 -12.15 9.08 2.93
CA TYR A 59 -13.41 9.79 3.00
C TYR A 59 -14.47 8.82 3.49
N GLY A 60 -15.41 9.31 4.30
CA GLY A 60 -16.33 8.48 5.08
C GLY A 60 -17.04 7.38 4.29
N LYS A 61 -17.44 6.31 4.98
CA LYS A 61 -18.41 5.34 4.46
C LYS A 61 -19.75 6.06 4.35
N TYR A 62 -20.13 6.44 3.13
CA TYR A 62 -21.49 6.91 2.82
C TYR A 62 -22.52 5.83 3.16
#